data_AF-A0A0H4CFJ3-F1
#
_entry.id   AF-A0A0H4CFJ3-F1
#
_cell.length_a   1.000
_cell.length_b   1.000
_cell.length_c   1.000
_cell.angle_alpha   90.00
_cell.angle_beta   90.00
_cell.angle_gamma   90.00
#
_symmetry.space_group_name_H-M   'P 1'
#
loop_
_entity.id
_entity.type
_entity.pdbx_description
1 polymer ?
#
loop_
_entity_poly.entity_id
_entity_poly.type
_entity_poly.pdbx_seq_one_letter_code
_entity_poly.pdbx_strand_id
1 'polypeptide(L)'
;MTTTAADPRHSDPRHTDPHTGPRHIVLTGATGQIAPLVARHLDARHRIILTSRTAPAAAHRAGVRHIACDYDDPGSLLDAFRGADALFVVTNDPTRPCHDRNIVRAAIEAGVGHIVKLSAAAVHDGRAHDLITRWQRANEERIRDSGIPWTMIQPRSFMSHALAWAPDIRRDGVVHALHPHSRNACIAPEDIAQVSARVLGDGGHHFQSYQLTGPQPLSAHEQCAVLSELLGRRLVCRELSRQEAHARYARRYSPAMADALLAGAERQLAGAKAGTTDTVERLTGRPATTFAEWAAGHLDRFA
;
A
#
# COMPACT_ATOMS: atom_id res chain seq x y z
N MET A 1 37.25 -27.49 46.61
CA MET A 1 35.93 -28.00 47.07
C MET A 1 35.20 -26.75 47.56
N THR A 2 34.19 -26.19 46.93
CA THR A 2 33.07 -26.79 46.18
C THR A 2 32.52 -25.71 45.24
N THR A 3 32.21 -26.13 44.02
CA THR A 3 31.53 -25.39 42.95
C THR A 3 30.07 -25.10 43.32
N THR A 4 29.57 -23.89 43.05
CA THR A 4 28.13 -23.67 42.85
C THR A 4 27.94 -22.86 41.57
N ALA A 5 27.43 -23.56 40.57
CA ALA A 5 27.16 -23.08 39.22
C ALA A 5 25.89 -22.21 39.19
N ALA A 6 25.87 -21.29 38.23
CA ALA A 6 24.73 -20.48 37.86
C ALA A 6 23.58 -21.36 37.31
N ASP A 7 22.35 -21.03 37.71
CA ASP A 7 21.11 -21.60 37.20
C ASP A 7 20.66 -20.85 35.93
N PRO A 8 20.68 -21.48 34.74
CA PRO A 8 20.16 -20.88 33.52
C PRO A 8 18.65 -21.16 33.45
N ARG A 9 17.84 -20.12 33.64
CA ARG A 9 16.39 -20.20 33.42
C ARG A 9 16.11 -20.66 31.98
N HIS A 10 15.66 -21.91 31.91
CA HIS A 10 15.13 -22.61 30.75
C HIS A 10 14.07 -21.75 30.04
N SER A 11 14.33 -21.35 28.80
CA SER A 11 13.27 -20.96 27.86
C SER A 11 12.57 -22.23 27.35
N ASP A 12 11.32 -22.43 27.76
CA ASP A 12 10.45 -23.50 27.24
C ASP A 12 10.07 -23.20 25.77
N PRO A 13 10.36 -24.07 24.80
CA PRO A 13 10.13 -23.80 23.38
C PRO A 13 8.69 -24.09 22.91
N ARG A 14 7.68 -24.05 23.78
CA ARG A 14 6.29 -24.43 23.42
C ARG A 14 5.22 -23.39 23.76
N HIS A 15 5.57 -22.11 23.73
CA HIS A 15 4.54 -21.07 23.60
C HIS A 15 4.27 -20.81 22.12
N THR A 16 3.53 -21.71 21.47
CA THR A 16 2.87 -21.38 20.20
C THR A 16 1.81 -20.34 20.49
N ASP A 17 1.99 -19.14 19.96
CA ASP A 17 0.94 -18.12 19.93
C ASP A 17 -0.30 -18.74 19.25
N PRO A 18 -1.47 -18.83 19.91
CA PRO A 18 -2.67 -19.51 19.40
C PRO A 18 -3.19 -18.95 18.07
N HIS A 19 -2.63 -17.86 17.55
CA HIS A 19 -3.02 -17.19 16.31
C HIS A 19 -2.23 -17.61 15.04
N THR A 20 -1.36 -18.62 15.12
CA THR A 20 -0.38 -18.93 14.04
C THR A 20 -0.78 -20.03 13.04
N GLY A 21 -1.99 -20.59 13.15
CA GLY A 21 -2.50 -21.63 12.25
C GLY A 21 -2.73 -21.18 10.80
N PRO A 22 -3.02 -22.11 9.86
CA PRO A 22 -3.49 -21.79 8.52
C PRO A 22 -4.71 -20.85 8.58
N ARG A 23 -4.72 -19.83 7.71
CA ARG A 23 -5.81 -18.84 7.61
C ARG A 23 -6.36 -18.79 6.21
N HIS A 24 -7.64 -18.51 6.08
CA HIS A 24 -8.31 -18.13 4.85
C HIS A 24 -8.28 -16.61 4.68
N ILE A 25 -7.47 -16.14 3.74
CA ILE A 25 -7.21 -14.72 3.52
C ILE A 25 -7.74 -14.31 2.15
N VAL A 26 -8.62 -13.31 2.13
CA VAL A 26 -9.14 -12.71 0.89
C VAL A 26 -8.42 -11.39 0.65
N LEU A 27 -7.89 -11.20 -0.56
CA LEU A 27 -7.16 -10.03 -1.01
C LEU A 27 -7.92 -9.38 -2.15
N THR A 28 -8.47 -8.19 -1.91
CA THR A 28 -9.20 -7.48 -2.96
C THR A 28 -8.27 -6.65 -3.85
N GLY A 29 -8.68 -6.40 -5.09
CA GLY A 29 -7.90 -5.60 -6.03
C GLY A 29 -6.72 -6.35 -6.65
N ALA A 30 -6.94 -7.61 -7.05
CA ALA A 30 -5.93 -8.49 -7.63
C ALA A 30 -5.29 -8.00 -8.95
N THR A 31 -5.88 -7.01 -9.62
CA THR A 31 -5.31 -6.36 -10.81
C THR A 31 -4.53 -5.08 -10.46
N GLY A 32 -4.52 -4.69 -9.19
CA GLY A 32 -3.76 -3.56 -8.69
C GLY A 32 -2.30 -3.91 -8.38
N GLN A 33 -1.55 -2.95 -7.86
CA GLN A 33 -0.12 -3.12 -7.58
C GLN A 33 0.15 -3.90 -6.28
N ILE A 34 -0.68 -3.71 -5.25
CA ILE A 34 -0.34 -4.16 -3.89
C ILE A 34 -0.83 -5.59 -3.60
N ALA A 35 -2.10 -5.91 -3.86
CA ALA A 35 -2.65 -7.21 -3.49
C ALA A 35 -1.89 -8.42 -4.10
N PRO A 36 -1.43 -8.39 -5.36
CA PRO A 36 -0.58 -9.46 -5.89
C PRO A 36 0.75 -9.63 -5.16
N LEU A 37 1.37 -8.53 -4.70
CA LEU A 37 2.60 -8.57 -3.92
C LEU A 37 2.33 -9.13 -2.52
N VAL A 38 1.21 -8.75 -1.88
CA VAL A 38 0.79 -9.33 -0.60
C VAL A 38 0.65 -10.85 -0.72
N ALA A 39 -0.01 -11.33 -1.77
CA ALA A 39 -0.16 -12.76 -2.05
C ALA A 39 1.19 -13.50 -2.22
N ARG A 40 2.23 -12.81 -2.71
CA ARG A 40 3.58 -13.39 -2.84
C ARG A 40 4.25 -13.60 -1.48
N HIS A 41 4.08 -12.65 -0.56
CA HIS A 41 4.70 -12.68 0.76
C HIS A 41 3.93 -13.50 1.80
N LEU A 42 2.65 -13.83 1.56
CA LEU A 42 1.93 -14.75 2.43
C LEU A 42 2.51 -16.16 2.35
N ASP A 43 2.58 -16.82 3.50
CA ASP A 43 3.00 -18.22 3.62
C ASP A 43 2.07 -19.15 2.85
N ALA A 44 2.65 -20.19 2.23
CA ALA A 44 1.92 -21.18 1.43
C ALA A 44 0.93 -22.02 2.26
N ARG A 45 1.03 -22.02 3.59
CA ARG A 45 0.07 -22.66 4.50
C ARG A 45 -1.31 -21.99 4.47
N HIS A 46 -1.39 -20.72 4.09
CA HIS A 46 -2.65 -19.99 4.05
C HIS A 46 -3.45 -20.33 2.77
N ARG A 47 -4.78 -20.35 2.90
CA ARG A 47 -5.69 -20.38 1.75
C ARG A 47 -5.89 -18.95 1.27
N ILE A 48 -5.40 -18.62 0.08
CA ILE A 48 -5.42 -17.24 -0.42
C ILE A 48 -6.44 -17.12 -1.55
N ILE A 49 -7.33 -16.14 -1.46
CA ILE A 49 -8.24 -15.73 -2.54
C ILE A 49 -7.88 -14.33 -2.99
N LEU A 50 -7.52 -14.18 -4.26
CA LEU A 50 -7.39 -12.90 -4.94
C LEU A 50 -8.71 -12.57 -5.63
N THR A 51 -9.20 -11.33 -5.48
CA THR A 51 -10.45 -10.91 -6.13
C THR A 51 -10.25 -9.75 -7.08
N SER A 52 -10.92 -9.80 -8.21
CA SER A 52 -11.07 -8.68 -9.14
C SER A 52 -12.35 -8.84 -9.95
N ARG A 53 -12.75 -7.79 -10.68
CA ARG A 53 -13.98 -7.81 -11.49
C ARG A 53 -14.00 -8.94 -12.53
N THR A 54 -12.82 -9.36 -13.00
CA THR A 54 -12.68 -10.46 -13.96
C THR A 54 -11.65 -11.46 -13.45
N ALA A 55 -12.05 -12.71 -13.26
CA ALA A 55 -11.11 -13.77 -12.87
C ALA A 55 -10.45 -14.38 -14.13
N PRO A 56 -9.12 -14.25 -14.32
CA PRO A 56 -8.41 -15.06 -15.29
C PRO A 56 -8.49 -16.54 -14.91
N ALA A 57 -8.57 -17.41 -15.92
CA ALA A 57 -8.82 -18.85 -15.74
C ALA A 57 -7.71 -19.62 -15.01
N ALA A 58 -6.51 -19.05 -14.88
CA ALA A 58 -5.36 -19.72 -14.28
C ALA A 58 -4.98 -19.11 -12.92
N ALA A 59 -4.99 -19.95 -11.88
CA ALA A 59 -4.26 -19.70 -10.65
C ALA A 59 -2.77 -19.95 -10.90
N HIS A 60 -1.92 -18.94 -10.70
CA HIS A 60 -0.49 -19.03 -11.00
C HIS A 60 0.36 -19.70 -9.90
N ARG A 61 -0.24 -20.08 -8.76
CA ARG A 61 0.46 -20.67 -7.61
C ARG A 61 -0.47 -21.60 -6.82
N ALA A 62 0.05 -22.75 -6.39
CA ALA A 62 -0.66 -23.65 -5.49
C ALA A 62 -1.10 -22.91 -4.20
N GLY A 63 -2.36 -23.09 -3.78
CA GLY A 63 -2.93 -22.42 -2.61
C GLY A 63 -3.52 -21.02 -2.85
N VAL A 64 -3.31 -20.43 -4.04
CA VAL A 64 -3.90 -19.14 -4.44
C VAL A 64 -5.01 -19.38 -5.46
N ARG A 65 -6.20 -18.86 -5.21
CA ARG A 65 -7.32 -18.86 -6.17
C ARG A 65 -7.65 -17.44 -6.58
N HIS A 66 -8.06 -17.24 -7.83
CA HIS A 66 -8.61 -15.98 -8.29
C HIS A 66 -10.12 -16.13 -8.49
N ILE A 67 -10.91 -15.26 -7.87
CA ILE A 67 -12.38 -15.26 -7.96
C ILE A 67 -12.88 -13.92 -8.49
N ALA A 68 -13.91 -13.97 -9.33
CA ALA A 68 -14.58 -12.77 -9.84
C ALA A 68 -15.39 -12.13 -8.70
N CYS A 69 -15.19 -10.84 -8.49
CA CYS A 69 -15.84 -10.08 -7.43
C CYS A 69 -15.99 -8.64 -7.90
N ASP A 70 -17.23 -8.16 -7.92
CA ASP A 70 -17.56 -6.79 -8.24
C ASP A 70 -18.08 -6.09 -6.98
N TYR A 71 -17.51 -4.93 -6.65
CA TYR A 71 -17.92 -4.15 -5.49
C TYR A 71 -19.34 -3.59 -5.61
N ASP A 72 -19.87 -3.51 -6.83
CA ASP A 72 -21.26 -3.13 -7.09
C ASP A 72 -22.23 -4.33 -7.05
N ASP A 73 -21.74 -5.58 -6.96
CA ASP A 73 -22.53 -6.80 -6.81
C ASP A 73 -22.39 -7.41 -5.40
N PRO A 74 -23.39 -7.22 -4.52
CA PRO A 74 -23.38 -7.76 -3.16
C PRO A 74 -23.26 -9.28 -3.09
N GLY A 75 -23.82 -10.02 -4.06
CA GLY A 75 -23.76 -11.48 -4.08
C GLY A 75 -22.34 -11.96 -4.29
N SER A 76 -21.64 -11.36 -5.27
CA SER A 76 -20.23 -11.67 -5.54
C SER A 76 -19.31 -11.36 -4.36
N LEU A 77 -19.58 -10.30 -3.60
CA LEU A 77 -18.84 -9.95 -2.39
C LEU A 77 -19.05 -10.98 -1.28
N LEU A 78 -20.31 -11.36 -1.02
CA LEU A 78 -20.66 -12.33 0.01
C LEU A 78 -20.03 -13.70 -0.28
N ASP A 79 -20.10 -14.16 -1.53
CA ASP A 79 -19.48 -15.41 -1.96
C ASP A 79 -17.96 -15.38 -1.83
N ALA A 80 -17.31 -14.27 -2.18
CA ALA A 80 -15.87 -14.10 -2.05
C ALA A 80 -15.41 -14.08 -0.58
N PHE A 81 -16.21 -13.53 0.32
CA PHE A 81 -15.82 -13.33 1.73
C PHE A 81 -16.22 -14.49 2.65
N ARG A 82 -17.03 -15.44 2.18
CA ARG A 82 -17.55 -16.55 2.97
C ARG A 82 -16.44 -17.34 3.67
N GLY A 83 -16.47 -17.33 5.00
CA GLY A 83 -15.52 -18.04 5.85
C GLY A 83 -14.09 -17.47 5.81
N ALA A 84 -13.90 -16.20 5.46
CA ALA A 84 -12.60 -15.54 5.49
C ALA A 84 -12.20 -15.15 6.92
N ASP A 85 -11.01 -15.58 7.33
CA ASP A 85 -10.41 -15.20 8.61
C ASP A 85 -9.87 -13.76 8.59
N ALA A 86 -9.44 -13.29 7.40
CA ALA A 86 -8.99 -11.94 7.18
C ALA A 86 -9.28 -11.44 5.76
N LEU A 87 -9.53 -10.14 5.64
CA LEU A 87 -9.78 -9.45 4.39
C LEU A 87 -8.79 -8.28 4.21
N PHE A 88 -8.01 -8.29 3.14
CA PHE A 88 -7.23 -7.12 2.72
C PHE A 88 -8.04 -6.27 1.75
N VAL A 89 -8.40 -5.05 2.17
CA VAL A 89 -9.28 -4.16 1.42
C VAL A 89 -8.46 -3.11 0.67
N VAL A 90 -8.51 -3.21 -0.66
CA VAL A 90 -8.04 -2.18 -1.59
C VAL A 90 -9.24 -1.58 -2.32
N THR A 91 -9.50 -0.30 -2.09
CA THR A 91 -10.39 0.51 -2.92
C THR A 91 -9.58 1.65 -3.53
N ASN A 92 -9.95 2.10 -4.72
CA ASN A 92 -9.12 3.01 -5.51
C ASN A 92 -9.91 4.13 -6.21
N ASP A 93 -11.23 4.21 -5.99
CA ASP A 93 -12.09 5.19 -6.62
C ASP A 93 -12.83 6.04 -5.56
N PRO A 94 -12.32 7.24 -5.20
CA PRO A 94 -13.01 8.12 -4.27
C PRO A 94 -14.32 8.70 -4.82
N THR A 95 -14.61 8.51 -6.11
CA THR A 95 -15.89 8.89 -6.72
C THR A 95 -16.96 7.81 -6.57
N ARG A 96 -16.60 6.62 -6.06
CA ARG A 96 -17.51 5.51 -5.75
C ARG A 96 -17.45 5.11 -4.27
N PRO A 97 -17.83 6.01 -3.34
CA PRO A 97 -17.86 5.70 -1.91
C PRO A 97 -18.82 4.55 -1.55
N CYS A 98 -19.73 4.18 -2.46
CA CYS A 98 -20.57 2.98 -2.30
C CYS A 98 -19.74 1.69 -2.22
N HIS A 99 -18.58 1.61 -2.86
CA HIS A 99 -17.73 0.42 -2.86
C HIS A 99 -17.27 0.06 -1.46
N ASP A 100 -16.80 1.04 -0.69
CA ASP A 100 -16.36 0.81 0.70
C ASP A 100 -17.49 0.32 1.58
N ARG A 101 -18.68 0.93 1.44
CA ARG A 101 -19.89 0.52 2.17
C ARG A 101 -20.30 -0.90 1.81
N ASN A 102 -20.28 -1.26 0.53
CA ASN A 102 -20.69 -2.58 0.07
C ASN A 102 -19.72 -3.66 0.59
N ILE A 103 -18.41 -3.40 0.55
CA ILE A 103 -17.38 -4.29 1.11
C ILE A 103 -17.58 -4.48 2.62
N VAL A 104 -17.72 -3.39 3.39
CA VAL A 104 -17.91 -3.49 4.85
C VAL A 104 -19.20 -4.24 5.18
N ARG A 105 -20.31 -3.98 4.49
CA ARG A 105 -21.57 -4.71 4.69
C ARG A 105 -21.39 -6.20 4.43
N ALA A 106 -20.78 -6.57 3.31
CA ALA A 106 -20.55 -7.97 2.97
C ALA A 106 -19.58 -8.65 3.95
N ALA A 107 -18.57 -7.93 4.46
CA ALA A 107 -17.65 -8.46 5.46
C ALA A 107 -18.36 -8.76 6.79
N ILE A 108 -19.28 -7.89 7.21
CA ILE A 108 -20.14 -8.12 8.39
C ILE A 108 -21.03 -9.35 8.17
N GLU A 109 -21.74 -9.39 7.03
CA GLU A 109 -22.66 -10.47 6.70
C GLU A 109 -21.96 -11.83 6.55
N ALA A 110 -20.75 -11.85 5.99
CA ALA A 110 -19.93 -13.05 5.86
C ALA A 110 -19.24 -13.50 7.17
N GLY A 111 -19.29 -12.67 8.23
CA GLY A 111 -18.61 -12.95 9.50
C GLY A 111 -17.09 -12.90 9.41
N VAL A 112 -16.52 -11.97 8.63
CA VAL A 112 -15.07 -11.82 8.48
C VAL A 112 -14.42 -11.51 9.83
N GLY A 113 -13.33 -12.22 10.17
CA GLY A 113 -12.66 -12.09 11.47
C GLY A 113 -11.75 -10.87 11.63
N HIS A 114 -11.20 -10.32 10.54
CA HIS A 114 -10.25 -9.21 10.56
C HIS A 114 -10.22 -8.44 9.23
N ILE A 115 -10.22 -7.11 9.26
CA ILE A 115 -10.06 -6.25 8.07
C ILE A 115 -8.71 -5.53 8.11
N VAL A 116 -7.88 -5.73 7.09
CA VAL A 116 -6.66 -4.95 6.86
C VAL A 116 -6.89 -3.99 5.71
N LYS A 117 -6.94 -2.69 6.02
CA LYS A 117 -7.25 -1.65 5.04
C LYS A 117 -5.98 -1.02 4.49
N LEU A 118 -5.81 -1.02 3.17
CA LEU A 118 -4.89 -0.11 2.51
C LEU A 118 -5.51 1.30 2.44
N SER A 119 -5.08 2.17 3.35
CA SER A 119 -5.48 3.57 3.47
C SER A 119 -4.38 4.49 2.91
N ALA A 120 -4.18 5.67 3.48
CA ALA A 120 -3.12 6.61 3.16
C ALA A 120 -2.76 7.40 4.42
N ALA A 121 -1.49 7.67 4.68
CA ALA A 121 -1.13 8.40 5.90
C ALA A 121 -1.53 9.89 5.87
N ALA A 122 -1.98 10.42 4.73
CA ALA A 122 -2.57 11.76 4.64
C ALA A 122 -3.79 11.94 5.56
N VAL A 123 -4.45 10.85 6.00
CA VAL A 123 -5.57 10.93 6.96
C VAL A 123 -5.21 11.64 8.27
N HIS A 124 -3.94 11.62 8.66
CA HIS A 124 -3.43 12.30 9.87
C HIS A 124 -3.17 13.80 9.68
N ASP A 125 -3.15 14.30 8.44
CA ASP A 125 -2.89 15.71 8.15
C ASP A 125 -4.18 16.53 8.28
N GLY A 126 -4.34 17.25 9.40
CA GLY A 126 -5.52 18.08 9.67
C GLY A 126 -5.82 19.15 8.60
N ARG A 127 -4.85 19.50 7.75
CA ARG A 127 -5.03 20.46 6.63
C ARG A 127 -5.42 19.78 5.31
N ALA A 128 -5.37 18.45 5.25
CA ALA A 128 -5.67 17.68 4.05
C ALA A 128 -7.19 17.50 3.90
N HIS A 129 -7.85 18.48 3.29
CA HIS A 129 -9.28 18.44 3.01
C HIS A 129 -9.61 18.04 1.56
N ASP A 130 -8.66 17.53 0.77
CA ASP A 130 -8.92 17.12 -0.60
C ASP A 130 -9.84 15.88 -0.68
N LEU A 131 -10.39 15.63 -1.87
CA LEU A 131 -11.32 14.52 -2.14
C LEU A 131 -10.76 13.17 -1.67
N ILE A 132 -9.49 12.87 -1.98
CA ILE A 132 -8.86 11.57 -1.69
C ILE A 132 -8.76 11.40 -0.17
N THR A 133 -8.26 12.41 0.53
CA THR A 133 -8.04 12.31 1.98
C THR A 133 -9.36 12.24 2.76
N ARG A 134 -10.37 13.05 2.39
CA ARG A 134 -11.71 12.96 3.02
C ARG A 134 -12.34 11.59 2.82
N TRP A 135 -12.23 11.05 1.60
CA TRP A 135 -12.73 9.73 1.29
C TRP A 135 -12.02 8.64 2.11
N GLN A 136 -10.70 8.68 2.23
CA GLN A 136 -9.96 7.71 3.05
C GLN A 136 -10.35 7.79 4.54
N ARG A 137 -10.54 8.99 5.10
CA ARG A 137 -11.03 9.13 6.49
C ARG A 137 -12.40 8.48 6.69
N ALA A 138 -13.35 8.81 5.83
CA ALA A 138 -14.70 8.25 5.89
C ALA A 138 -14.71 6.72 5.73
N ASN A 139 -13.75 6.18 4.97
CA ASN A 139 -13.58 4.75 4.79
C ASN A 139 -13.00 4.08 6.05
N GLU A 140 -11.96 4.66 6.64
CA GLU A 140 -11.41 4.16 7.90
C GLU A 140 -12.45 4.20 9.03
N GLU A 141 -13.22 5.28 9.15
CA GLU A 141 -14.34 5.39 10.09
C GLU A 141 -15.35 4.27 9.88
N ARG A 142 -15.76 4.02 8.63
CA ARG A 142 -16.72 2.96 8.30
C ARG A 142 -16.23 1.56 8.68
N ILE A 143 -14.92 1.31 8.57
CA ILE A 143 -14.31 0.04 9.01
C ILE A 143 -14.25 -0.01 10.54
N ARG A 144 -13.90 1.10 11.22
CA ARG A 144 -13.91 1.18 12.69
C ARG A 144 -15.30 0.89 13.27
N ASP A 145 -16.33 1.42 12.63
CA ASP A 145 -17.74 1.29 13.04
C ASP A 145 -18.34 -0.09 12.70
N SER A 146 -17.62 -0.93 11.94
CA SER A 146 -18.12 -2.25 11.51
C SER A 146 -18.23 -3.28 12.64
N GLY A 147 -17.56 -3.04 13.77
CA GLY A 147 -17.41 -4.01 14.86
C GLY A 147 -16.43 -5.16 14.57
N ILE A 148 -15.86 -5.22 13.36
CA ILE A 148 -14.85 -6.22 12.98
C ILE A 148 -13.46 -5.72 13.42
N PRO A 149 -12.60 -6.56 14.03
CA PRO A 149 -11.21 -6.21 14.27
C PRO A 149 -10.54 -5.68 13.00
N TRP A 150 -9.73 -4.62 13.12
CA TRP A 150 -9.14 -3.97 11.94
C TRP A 150 -7.68 -3.61 12.10
N THR A 151 -6.98 -3.41 10.99
CA THR A 151 -5.65 -2.78 10.94
C THR A 151 -5.59 -1.81 9.76
N MET A 152 -5.13 -0.57 9.99
CA MET A 152 -4.95 0.42 8.93
C MET A 152 -3.50 0.42 8.45
N ILE A 153 -3.28 0.13 7.17
CA ILE A 153 -1.99 0.29 6.49
C ILE A 153 -2.02 1.65 5.79
N GLN A 154 -1.22 2.58 6.29
CA GLN A 154 -1.27 3.99 5.90
C GLN A 154 0.06 4.39 5.24
N PRO A 155 0.28 4.05 3.96
CA PRO A 155 1.51 4.41 3.29
C PRO A 155 1.56 5.89 2.91
N ARG A 156 2.78 6.37 2.67
CA ARG A 156 3.07 7.56 1.86
C ARG A 156 2.90 7.23 0.37
N SER A 157 3.28 8.18 -0.49
CA SER A 157 3.29 7.96 -1.95
C SER A 157 4.18 6.78 -2.32
N PHE A 158 3.86 6.08 -3.40
CA PHE A 158 4.61 4.88 -3.78
C PHE A 158 5.79 5.28 -4.66
N MET A 159 6.93 4.60 -4.50
CA MET A 159 8.07 4.77 -5.41
C MET A 159 7.68 4.43 -6.85
N SER A 160 6.73 3.50 -7.05
CA SER A 160 6.16 3.15 -8.37
C SER A 160 5.49 4.31 -9.11
N HIS A 161 5.17 5.42 -8.43
CA HIS A 161 4.69 6.62 -9.11
C HIS A 161 5.74 7.20 -10.08
N ALA A 162 7.04 6.97 -9.83
CA ALA A 162 8.11 7.38 -10.74
C ALA A 162 7.99 6.73 -12.13
N LEU A 163 7.33 5.57 -12.25
CA LEU A 163 7.09 4.92 -13.55
C LEU A 163 6.23 5.78 -14.49
N ALA A 164 5.51 6.79 -13.98
CA ALA A 164 4.80 7.76 -14.81
C ALA A 164 5.76 8.64 -15.64
N TRP A 165 7.02 8.81 -15.21
CA TRP A 165 8.05 9.53 -15.96
C TRP A 165 8.70 8.70 -17.06
N ALA A 166 8.55 7.38 -17.01
CA ALA A 166 9.25 6.47 -17.90
C ALA A 166 9.06 6.78 -19.40
N PRO A 167 7.84 7.11 -19.91
CA PRO A 167 7.68 7.48 -21.31
C PRO A 167 8.46 8.74 -21.73
N ASP A 168 8.50 9.76 -20.87
CA ASP A 168 9.23 11.01 -21.14
C ASP A 168 10.75 10.77 -21.03
N ILE A 169 11.20 10.06 -19.99
CA ILE A 169 12.62 9.67 -19.84
C ILE A 169 13.14 8.90 -21.06
N ARG A 170 12.37 7.94 -21.60
CA ARG A 170 12.76 7.19 -22.81
C ARG A 170 12.75 8.05 -24.07
N ARG A 171 11.79 8.98 -24.19
CA ARG A 171 11.65 9.84 -25.36
C ARG A 171 12.74 10.91 -25.43
N ASP A 172 12.96 11.64 -24.34
CA ASP A 172 13.77 12.86 -24.34
C ASP A 172 14.65 13.02 -23.08
N GLY A 173 14.64 12.06 -22.16
CA GLY A 173 15.45 12.13 -20.94
C GLY A 173 14.93 13.15 -19.92
N VAL A 174 13.65 13.55 -19.99
CA VAL A 174 13.08 14.56 -19.10
C VAL A 174 12.16 13.95 -18.04
N VAL A 175 12.40 14.29 -16.79
CA VAL A 175 11.47 14.09 -15.67
C VAL A 175 10.70 15.38 -15.47
N HIS A 176 9.38 15.32 -15.62
CA HIS A 176 8.52 16.47 -15.37
C HIS A 176 7.82 16.35 -14.02
N ALA A 177 7.97 17.37 -13.19
CA ALA A 177 7.37 17.39 -11.86
C ALA A 177 6.84 18.78 -11.50
N LEU A 178 5.68 18.82 -10.84
CA LEU A 178 5.22 20.00 -10.12
C LEU A 178 5.99 20.07 -8.79
N HIS A 179 6.50 21.25 -8.43
CA HIS A 179 7.29 21.46 -7.20
C HIS A 179 8.48 20.48 -7.10
N PRO A 180 9.41 20.47 -8.07
CA PRO A 180 10.41 19.40 -8.23
C PRO A 180 11.37 19.26 -7.05
N HIS A 181 11.50 20.28 -6.20
CA HIS A 181 12.32 20.30 -4.99
C HIS A 181 11.54 19.94 -3.71
N SER A 182 10.22 19.77 -3.79
CA SER A 182 9.41 19.34 -2.64
C SER A 182 9.64 17.85 -2.34
N ARG A 183 10.00 17.52 -1.09
CA ARG A 183 10.40 16.16 -0.69
C ARG A 183 9.22 15.31 -0.22
N ASN A 184 9.30 14.01 -0.49
CA ASN A 184 8.33 12.99 -0.06
C ASN A 184 9.06 11.70 0.34
N ALA A 185 8.73 11.15 1.50
CA ALA A 185 9.25 9.86 1.97
C ALA A 185 8.51 8.69 1.31
N CYS A 186 8.60 8.60 -0.02
CA CYS A 186 7.93 7.58 -0.82
C CYS A 186 8.36 6.17 -0.40
N ILE A 187 7.40 5.25 -0.30
CA ILE A 187 7.63 3.86 0.12
C ILE A 187 7.61 2.90 -1.08
N ALA A 188 8.43 1.85 -1.05
CA ALA A 188 8.39 0.78 -2.05
C ALA A 188 7.09 -0.05 -1.90
N PRO A 189 6.40 -0.38 -3.01
CA PRO A 189 5.24 -1.28 -2.97
C PRO A 189 5.49 -2.62 -2.29
N GLU A 190 6.71 -3.16 -2.41
CA GLU A 190 7.11 -4.42 -1.77
C GLU A 190 7.08 -4.31 -0.24
N ASP A 191 7.55 -3.21 0.35
CA ASP A 191 7.54 -3.02 1.80
C ASP A 191 6.10 -2.91 2.34
N ILE A 192 5.20 -2.24 1.60
CA ILE A 192 3.77 -2.20 1.93
C ILE A 192 3.21 -3.62 1.94
N ALA A 193 3.58 -4.42 0.95
CA ALA A 193 3.10 -5.78 0.80
C ALA A 193 3.61 -6.72 1.89
N GLN A 194 4.90 -6.63 2.26
CA GLN A 194 5.50 -7.40 3.35
C GLN A 194 4.85 -7.09 4.70
N VAL A 195 4.67 -5.80 5.02
CA VAL A 195 3.98 -5.38 6.24
C VAL A 195 2.53 -5.88 6.24
N SER A 196 1.83 -5.76 5.11
CA SER A 196 0.44 -6.22 5.02
C SER A 196 0.32 -7.74 5.17
N ALA A 197 1.23 -8.52 4.55
CA ALA A 197 1.28 -9.97 4.68
C ALA A 197 1.56 -10.41 6.12
N ARG A 198 2.48 -9.74 6.82
CA ARG A 198 2.76 -9.94 8.24
C ARG A 198 1.50 -9.73 9.09
N VAL A 199 0.84 -8.60 8.91
CA VAL A 199 -0.39 -8.23 9.64
C VAL A 199 -1.52 -9.24 9.39
N LEU A 200 -1.66 -9.74 8.16
CA LEU A 200 -2.66 -10.74 7.80
C LEU A 200 -2.31 -12.15 8.32
N GLY A 201 -1.02 -12.48 8.43
CA GLY A 201 -0.54 -13.83 8.74
C GLY A 201 -0.39 -14.15 10.22
N ASP A 202 0.11 -13.19 11.03
CA ASP A 202 0.73 -13.51 12.32
C ASP A 202 -0.13 -13.18 13.55
N GLY A 203 -1.34 -12.62 13.37
CA GLY A 203 -2.21 -12.21 14.49
C GLY A 203 -1.66 -11.00 15.25
N GLY A 204 -2.29 -10.59 16.36
CA GLY A 204 -1.77 -9.54 17.26
C GLY A 204 -1.80 -8.09 16.76
N HIS A 205 -2.25 -7.83 15.54
CA HIS A 205 -2.24 -6.50 14.91
C HIS A 205 -3.60 -5.77 14.94
N HIS A 206 -4.57 -6.27 15.71
CA HIS A 206 -5.90 -5.69 15.79
C HIS A 206 -5.89 -4.28 16.39
N PHE A 207 -6.75 -3.42 15.85
CA PHE A 207 -6.95 -2.02 16.23
C PHE A 207 -5.70 -1.14 16.11
N GLN A 208 -4.76 -1.52 15.22
CA GLN A 208 -3.52 -0.78 14.98
C GLN A 208 -3.59 0.04 13.68
N SER A 209 -2.89 1.18 13.67
CA SER A 209 -2.67 1.99 12.47
C SER A 209 -1.18 2.15 12.22
N TYR A 210 -0.72 1.69 11.06
CA TYR A 210 0.69 1.67 10.69
C TYR A 210 0.96 2.68 9.58
N GLN A 211 1.60 3.80 9.95
CA GLN A 211 2.15 4.74 8.97
C GLN A 211 3.42 4.17 8.36
N LEU A 212 3.44 4.02 7.03
CA LEU A 212 4.55 3.43 6.30
C LEU A 212 5.20 4.47 5.38
N THR A 213 6.52 4.63 5.49
CA THR A 213 7.32 5.52 4.65
C THR A 213 8.51 4.77 4.06
N GLY A 214 9.12 5.33 3.02
CA GLY A 214 10.50 4.95 2.68
C GLY A 214 11.48 5.44 3.74
N PRO A 215 12.75 5.03 3.67
CA PRO A 215 13.76 5.37 4.67
C PRO A 215 14.23 6.83 4.56
N GLN A 216 13.99 7.49 3.42
CA GLN A 216 14.49 8.83 3.13
C GLN A 216 13.47 9.66 2.33
N PRO A 217 13.30 10.94 2.67
CA PRO A 217 12.49 11.85 1.86
C PRO A 217 13.29 12.37 0.68
N LEU A 218 12.79 12.11 -0.53
CA LEU A 218 13.40 12.59 -1.78
C LEU A 218 12.42 13.46 -2.56
N SER A 219 12.97 14.50 -3.19
CA SER A 219 12.29 15.33 -4.18
C SER A 219 12.32 14.66 -5.56
N ALA A 220 11.52 15.16 -6.50
CA ALA A 220 11.56 14.66 -7.88
C ALA A 220 12.91 14.96 -8.56
N HIS A 221 13.54 16.08 -8.20
CA HIS A 221 14.90 16.41 -8.65
C HIS A 221 15.92 15.37 -8.16
N GLU A 222 15.87 14.98 -6.89
CA GLU A 222 16.78 13.97 -6.32
C GLU A 222 16.50 12.57 -6.89
N GLN A 223 15.23 12.19 -7.08
CA GLN A 223 14.87 10.93 -7.74
C GLN A 223 15.36 10.89 -9.20
N CYS A 224 15.28 12.01 -9.92
CA CYS A 224 15.81 12.16 -11.27
C CYS A 224 17.34 11.97 -11.30
N ALA A 225 18.07 12.50 -10.33
CA ALA A 225 19.51 12.31 -10.21
C ALA A 225 19.88 10.83 -9.99
N VAL A 226 19.18 10.12 -9.10
CA VAL A 226 19.38 8.68 -8.88
C VAL A 226 19.13 7.88 -10.16
N LEU A 227 18.04 8.17 -10.88
CA LEU A 227 17.75 7.51 -12.15
C LEU A 227 18.81 7.83 -13.22
N SER A 228 19.32 9.07 -13.25
CA SER A 228 20.36 9.49 -14.18
C SER A 228 21.67 8.73 -13.96
N GLU A 229 22.05 8.53 -12.70
CA GLU A 229 23.22 7.74 -12.31
C GLU A 229 23.06 6.27 -12.71
N LEU A 230 21.92 5.65 -12.35
CA LEU A 230 21.64 4.25 -12.66
C LEU A 230 21.59 3.97 -14.16
N LEU A 231 21.04 4.89 -14.97
CA LEU A 231 20.97 4.75 -16.43
C LEU A 231 22.30 5.08 -17.14
N GLY A 232 23.29 5.65 -16.45
CA GLY A 232 24.53 6.09 -17.07
C GLY A 232 24.36 7.20 -18.11
N ARG A 233 23.26 7.96 -18.07
CA ARG A 233 23.00 9.10 -18.97
C ARG A 233 22.33 10.25 -18.24
N ARG A 234 22.59 11.47 -18.72
CA ARG A 234 22.00 12.68 -18.13
C ARG A 234 20.49 12.69 -18.31
N LEU A 235 19.76 12.81 -17.20
CA LEU A 235 18.35 13.19 -17.18
C LEU A 235 18.19 14.65 -16.74
N VAL A 236 17.12 15.29 -17.17
CA VAL A 236 16.78 16.67 -16.78
C VAL A 236 15.47 16.67 -16.01
N CYS A 237 15.46 17.20 -14.80
CA CYS A 237 14.21 17.47 -14.07
C CYS A 237 13.67 18.85 -14.47
N ARG A 238 12.50 18.89 -15.11
CA ARG A 238 11.82 20.12 -15.52
C ARG A 238 10.60 20.36 -14.63
N GLU A 239 10.54 21.56 -14.09
CA GLU A 239 9.33 22.01 -13.38
C GLU A 239 8.14 22.13 -14.34
N LEU A 240 6.97 21.75 -13.85
CA LEU A 240 5.70 22.05 -14.48
C LEU A 240 5.09 23.24 -13.77
N SER A 241 4.53 24.17 -14.53
CA SER A 241 3.56 25.12 -13.97
C SER A 241 2.35 24.37 -13.43
N ARG A 242 1.64 24.98 -12.48
CA ARG A 242 0.38 24.43 -11.95
C ARG A 242 -0.63 24.12 -13.07
N GLN A 243 -0.69 24.96 -14.11
CA GLN A 243 -1.58 24.77 -15.25
C GLN A 243 -1.18 23.55 -16.11
N GLU A 244 0.11 23.37 -16.39
CA GLU A 244 0.60 22.18 -17.11
C GLU A 244 0.36 20.90 -16.31
N ALA A 245 0.59 20.93 -14.99
CA ALA A 245 0.32 19.80 -14.11
C ALA A 245 -1.17 19.44 -14.11
N HIS A 246 -2.06 20.44 -13.98
CA HIS A 246 -3.51 20.25 -14.07
C HIS A 246 -3.90 19.62 -15.42
N ALA A 247 -3.41 20.17 -16.53
CA ALA A 247 -3.71 19.66 -17.87
C ALA A 247 -3.25 18.20 -18.06
N ARG A 248 -2.13 17.81 -17.45
CA ARG A 248 -1.66 16.42 -17.46
C ARG A 248 -2.56 15.50 -16.63
N TYR A 249 -2.97 15.91 -15.43
CA TYR A 249 -3.88 15.10 -14.61
C TYR A 249 -5.25 14.96 -15.26
N ALA A 250 -5.79 16.02 -15.86
CA ALA A 250 -7.10 16.03 -16.52
C ALA A 250 -7.19 15.06 -17.72
N ARG A 251 -6.06 14.64 -18.31
CA ARG A 251 -6.04 13.61 -19.36
C ARG A 251 -6.37 12.21 -18.85
N ARG A 252 -6.18 11.95 -17.56
CA ARG A 252 -6.31 10.61 -16.95
C ARG A 252 -7.39 10.55 -15.88
N TYR A 253 -7.73 11.68 -15.28
CA TYR A 253 -8.56 11.75 -14.09
C TYR A 253 -9.71 12.74 -14.28
N SER A 254 -10.77 12.55 -13.49
CA SER A 254 -11.85 13.52 -13.40
C SER A 254 -11.35 14.87 -12.85
N PRO A 255 -12.05 15.99 -13.12
CA PRO A 255 -11.65 17.30 -12.60
C PRO A 255 -11.43 17.32 -11.08
N ALA A 256 -12.36 16.74 -10.31
CA ALA A 256 -12.25 16.67 -8.87
C ALA A 256 -11.03 15.88 -8.37
N MET A 257 -10.61 14.85 -9.12
CA MET A 257 -9.40 14.10 -8.81
C MET A 257 -8.14 14.89 -9.19
N ALA A 258 -8.13 15.59 -10.33
CA ALA A 258 -7.03 16.46 -10.72
C ALA A 258 -6.80 17.57 -9.68
N ASP A 259 -7.86 18.19 -9.18
CA ASP A 259 -7.80 19.19 -8.11
C ASP A 259 -7.28 18.60 -6.80
N ALA A 260 -7.70 17.38 -6.44
CA ALA A 260 -7.22 16.70 -5.24
C ALA A 260 -5.72 16.37 -5.31
N LEU A 261 -5.23 15.95 -6.48
CA LEU A 261 -3.81 15.70 -6.73
C LEU A 261 -2.99 17.00 -6.63
N LEU A 262 -3.50 18.11 -7.18
CA LEU A 262 -2.85 19.43 -7.05
C LEU A 262 -2.81 19.89 -5.59
N ALA A 263 -3.93 19.82 -4.86
CA ALA A 263 -3.95 20.14 -3.43
C ALA A 263 -2.97 19.26 -2.65
N GLY A 264 -2.84 17.98 -3.01
CA GLY A 264 -1.84 17.07 -2.45
C GLY A 264 -0.40 17.48 -2.77
N ALA A 265 -0.14 18.08 -3.93
CA ALA A 265 1.18 18.61 -4.29
C ALA A 265 1.50 19.91 -3.52
N GLU A 266 0.53 20.80 -3.33
CA GLU A 266 0.73 22.02 -2.52
C GLU A 266 1.09 21.68 -1.06
N ARG A 267 0.45 20.67 -0.48
CA ARG A 267 0.84 20.21 0.88
C ARG A 267 2.21 19.56 0.91
N GLN A 268 2.63 18.90 -0.17
CA GLN A 268 3.99 18.39 -0.28
C GLN A 268 5.02 19.52 -0.32
N LEU A 269 4.74 20.59 -1.09
CA LEU A 269 5.54 21.81 -1.10
C LEU A 269 5.65 22.42 0.30
N ALA A 270 4.55 22.41 1.06
CA ALA A 270 4.53 22.86 2.47
C ALA A 270 5.16 21.85 3.48
N GLY A 271 5.82 20.79 3.01
CA GLY A 271 6.57 19.84 3.85
C GLY A 271 5.77 18.69 4.46
N ALA A 272 4.46 18.56 4.19
CA ALA A 272 3.58 17.59 4.85
C ALA A 272 3.87 16.10 4.56
N LYS A 273 4.85 15.80 3.70
CA LYS A 273 5.16 14.43 3.26
C LYS A 273 6.62 14.00 3.49
N ALA A 274 7.44 14.84 4.12
CA ALA A 274 8.87 14.57 4.29
C ALA A 274 9.20 13.71 5.53
N GLY A 275 8.28 13.56 6.49
CA GLY A 275 8.49 12.74 7.67
C GLY A 275 8.64 11.25 7.35
N THR A 276 9.54 10.58 8.06
CA THR A 276 9.80 9.13 7.96
C THR A 276 9.36 8.39 9.22
N THR A 277 9.14 7.08 9.11
CA THR A 277 8.89 6.15 10.21
C THR A 277 9.79 4.93 10.11
N ASP A 278 9.97 4.22 11.22
CA ASP A 278 10.69 2.96 11.36
C ASP A 278 9.76 1.73 11.25
N THR A 279 8.49 1.94 10.88
CA THR A 279 7.45 0.90 10.97
C THR A 279 7.75 -0.33 10.13
N VAL A 280 8.37 -0.16 8.95
CA VAL A 280 8.76 -1.28 8.11
C VAL A 280 9.79 -2.15 8.84
N GLU A 281 10.84 -1.53 9.39
CA GLU A 281 11.89 -2.23 10.13
C GLU A 281 11.35 -2.94 11.36
N ARG A 282 10.54 -2.25 12.17
CA ARG A 282 9.94 -2.83 13.37
C ARG A 282 9.07 -4.06 13.07
N LEU A 283 8.32 -4.06 11.96
CA LEU A 283 7.39 -5.14 11.64
C LEU A 283 7.99 -6.27 10.80
N THR A 284 9.05 -5.98 10.03
CA THR A 284 9.64 -6.94 9.08
C THR A 284 11.05 -7.40 9.47
N GLY A 285 11.70 -6.72 10.42
CA GLY A 285 13.09 -6.98 10.82
C GLY A 285 14.14 -6.52 9.81
N ARG A 286 13.73 -5.79 8.76
CA ARG A 286 14.61 -5.26 7.71
C ARG A 286 14.35 -3.77 7.46
N PRO A 287 15.37 -2.96 7.17
CA PRO A 287 15.19 -1.57 6.79
C PRO A 287 14.23 -1.42 5.60
N ALA A 288 13.52 -0.28 5.54
CA ALA A 288 12.71 0.07 4.37
C ALA A 288 13.60 0.20 3.13
N THR A 289 13.09 -0.24 1.99
CA THR A 289 13.79 -0.21 0.70
C THR A 289 14.04 1.23 0.28
N THR A 290 15.26 1.55 -0.11
CA THR A 290 15.62 2.87 -0.63
C THR A 290 15.11 3.07 -2.06
N PHE A 291 14.97 4.33 -2.49
CA PHE A 291 14.58 4.62 -3.87
C PHE A 291 15.61 4.10 -4.89
N ALA A 292 16.90 4.14 -4.57
CA ALA A 292 17.96 3.63 -5.45
C ALA A 292 17.83 2.12 -5.67
N GLU A 293 17.63 1.35 -4.59
CA GLU A 293 17.39 -0.10 -4.68
C GLU A 293 16.12 -0.42 -5.46
N TRP A 294 15.02 0.27 -5.18
CA TRP A 294 13.78 0.08 -5.91
C TRP A 294 13.94 0.42 -7.40
N ALA A 295 14.58 1.55 -7.72
CA ALA A 295 14.78 2.01 -9.10
C ALA A 295 15.69 1.06 -9.89
N ALA A 296 16.76 0.53 -9.27
CA ALA A 296 17.64 -0.45 -9.91
C ALA A 296 16.88 -1.72 -10.34
N GLY A 297 15.95 -2.20 -9.51
CA GLY A 297 15.09 -3.36 -9.84
C GLY A 297 14.02 -3.10 -10.91
N HIS A 298 13.84 -1.85 -11.33
CA HIS A 298 12.84 -1.43 -12.35
C HIS A 298 13.50 -0.61 -13.47
N LEU A 299 14.83 -0.68 -13.60
CA LEU A 299 15.60 0.20 -14.47
C LEU A 299 15.22 0.00 -15.95
N ASP A 300 14.86 -1.22 -16.33
CA ASP A 300 14.35 -1.61 -17.66
C ASP A 300 13.13 -0.77 -18.09
N ARG A 301 12.34 -0.29 -17.13
CA ARG A 301 11.16 0.54 -17.41
C ARG A 301 11.57 1.93 -17.86
N PHE A 302 12.73 2.42 -17.44
CA PHE A 302 13.23 3.77 -17.72
C PHE A 302 14.26 3.81 -18.86
N ALA A 303 14.84 2.66 -19.23
CA ALA A 303 15.81 2.52 -20.31
C ALA A 303 15.23 2.86 -21.67
#